data_AF-A0A7K0WE57-F1
#
_entry.id   AF-A0A7K0WE57-F1
#
_cell.length_a   1.000
_cell.length_b   1.000
_cell.length_c   1.000
_cell.angle_alpha   90.00
_cell.angle_beta   90.00
_cell.angle_gamma   90.00
#
_symmetry.space_group_name_H-M   'P 1'
#
loop_
_entity.id
_entity.type
_entity.pdbx_description
1 polymer ?
#
loop_
_entity_poly.entity_id
_entity_poly.type
_entity_poly.pdbx_seq_one_letter_code
_entity_poly.pdbx_strand_id
1 'polypeptide(L)'
;MRLVIADCTVDYTGRLSAHLPRASRLLMLKGDGSVLVHADSGSYKPLNWMNPPCTLTVEPAAGDALEAGALEIWKVSQAKTEDQLRITIYGVHADV
;
A
#
# COMPACT_ATOMS: atom_id res chain seq x y z
N MET A 1 -10.27 10.62 6.18
CA MET A 1 -10.27 9.29 5.54
C MET A 1 -10.04 9.55 4.06
N ARG A 2 -9.09 8.86 3.43
CA ARG A 2 -8.82 8.95 1.99
C ARG A 2 -8.99 7.56 1.39
N LEU A 3 -9.70 7.45 0.28
CA LEU A 3 -9.97 6.20 -0.43
C LEU A 3 -9.34 6.25 -1.81
N VAL A 4 -8.53 5.25 -2.12
CA VAL A 4 -7.78 5.21 -3.39
C VAL A 4 -8.01 3.86 -4.04
N ILE A 5 -8.49 3.88 -5.28
CA ILE A 5 -8.55 2.68 -6.12
C ILE A 5 -7.37 2.75 -7.07
N ALA A 6 -6.44 1.82 -6.97
CA ALA A 6 -5.19 1.86 -7.71
C ALA A 6 -4.77 0.46 -8.19
N ASP A 7 -4.08 0.43 -9.33
CA ASP A 7 -3.32 -0.76 -9.76
C ASP A 7 -1.97 -0.75 -9.02
N CYS A 8 -1.75 -1.73 -8.16
CA CYS A 8 -0.59 -1.74 -7.28
C CYS A 8 -0.09 -3.14 -6.90
N THR A 9 1.20 -3.24 -6.59
CA THR A 9 1.74 -4.35 -5.78
C THR A 9 1.86 -3.90 -4.32
N VAL A 10 1.85 -4.86 -3.39
CA VAL A 10 2.08 -4.57 -1.97
C VAL A 10 3.08 -5.54 -1.38
N ASP A 11 4.13 -5.01 -0.78
CA ASP A 11 5.10 -5.76 -0.02
C ASP A 11 4.98 -5.37 1.46
N TYR A 12 4.80 -6.36 2.32
CA TYR A 12 4.95 -6.19 3.76
C TYR A 12 6.28 -6.77 4.19
N THR A 13 7.05 -5.98 4.92
CA THR A 13 8.35 -6.37 5.48
C THR A 13 8.39 -6.02 6.96
N GLY A 14 8.88 -6.93 7.79
CA GLY A 14 8.99 -6.72 9.23
C GLY A 14 9.08 -8.07 9.94
N ARG A 15 8.22 -8.28 10.94
CA ARG A 15 8.12 -9.57 11.66
C ARG A 15 7.73 -10.75 10.77
N LEU A 16 7.06 -10.48 9.66
CA LEU A 16 6.72 -11.43 8.61
C LEU A 16 7.06 -10.81 7.26
N SER A 17 7.03 -11.63 6.21
CA SER A 17 7.05 -11.16 4.82
C SER A 17 5.78 -11.59 4.11
N ALA A 18 5.21 -10.69 3.33
CA ALA A 18 4.09 -10.99 2.45
C ALA A 18 4.18 -10.16 1.18
N HIS A 19 3.82 -10.76 0.05
CA HIS A 19 3.77 -10.12 -1.25
C HIS A 19 2.37 -10.27 -1.84
N LEU A 20 1.77 -9.17 -2.25
CA LEU A 20 0.57 -9.14 -3.08
C LEU A 20 0.98 -8.74 -4.51
N PRO A 21 0.71 -9.61 -5.51
CA PRO A 21 1.01 -9.29 -6.90
C PRO A 21 0.15 -8.13 -7.39
N ARG A 22 0.61 -7.54 -8.50
CA ARG A 22 -0.02 -6.39 -9.15
C ARG A 22 -1.49 -6.68 -9.46
N ALA A 23 -2.37 -5.84 -8.94
CA ALA A 23 -3.80 -5.89 -9.21
C ALA A 23 -4.45 -4.55 -8.81
N SER A 24 -5.69 -4.34 -9.26
CA SER A 24 -6.53 -3.27 -8.75
C SER A 24 -6.92 -3.53 -7.29
N ARG A 25 -6.66 -2.56 -6.41
CA ARG A 25 -6.92 -2.62 -4.98
C ARG A 25 -7.63 -1.36 -4.51
N LEU A 26 -8.47 -1.52 -3.49
CA LEU A 26 -8.93 -0.40 -2.67
C LEU A 26 -7.95 -0.22 -1.51
N LEU A 27 -7.30 0.94 -1.46
CA LEU A 27 -6.47 1.42 -0.37
C LEU A 27 -7.29 2.37 0.49
N MET A 28 -7.50 2.02 1.75
CA MET A 28 -8.19 2.87 2.72
C MET A 28 -7.19 3.46 3.69
N LEU A 29 -6.99 4.77 3.63
CA LEU A 29 -6.08 5.52 4.49
C LEU A 29 -6.88 6.26 5.57
N LYS A 30 -6.65 5.87 6.82
CA LYS A 30 -7.34 6.41 7.99
C LYS A 30 -6.63 7.65 8.53
N GLY A 31 -7.36 8.48 9.26
CA GLY A 31 -6.82 9.71 9.85
C GLY A 31 -5.79 9.47 10.96
N ASP A 32 -5.70 8.24 11.48
CA ASP A 32 -4.70 7.82 12.47
C ASP A 32 -3.43 7.21 11.82
N GLY A 33 -3.34 7.25 10.49
CA GLY A 33 -2.25 6.68 9.70
C GLY A 33 -2.43 5.21 9.32
N SER A 34 -3.43 4.52 9.85
CA SER A 34 -3.68 3.12 9.48
C SER A 34 -4.00 2.99 8.00
N VAL A 35 -3.56 1.88 7.39
CA VAL A 35 -3.87 1.55 6.00
C VAL A 35 -4.45 0.15 5.90
N LEU A 36 -5.46 -0.01 5.05
CA LEU A 36 -6.05 -1.30 4.71
C LEU A 36 -6.02 -1.48 3.19
N VAL A 37 -5.62 -2.66 2.75
CA VAL A 37 -5.53 -3.05 1.34
C VAL A 37 -6.59 -4.12 1.07
N HIS A 38 -7.58 -3.79 0.26
CA HIS A 38 -8.65 -4.70 -0.15
C HIS A 38 -8.52 -5.10 -1.62
N ALA A 39 -9.04 -6.27 -1.92
CA ALA A 39 -9.25 -6.76 -3.28
C ALA A 39 -10.71 -6.59 -3.71
N ASP A 40 -10.96 -6.66 -5.01
CA ASP A 40 -12.31 -6.76 -5.57
C ASP A 40 -13.03 -8.07 -5.20
N SER A 41 -12.26 -9.12 -4.91
CA SER A 41 -12.74 -10.50 -4.72
C SER A 41 -11.84 -11.29 -3.74
N GLY A 42 -12.31 -12.45 -3.30
CA GLY A 42 -11.50 -13.44 -2.58
C GLY A 42 -11.38 -13.27 -1.06
N SER A 43 -11.76 -12.13 -0.47
CA SER A 43 -11.82 -11.97 0.99
C SER A 43 -12.72 -10.80 1.40
N TYR A 44 -13.61 -11.04 2.37
CA TYR A 44 -14.35 -9.96 3.07
C TYR A 44 -13.42 -9.07 3.90
N LYS A 45 -12.33 -9.65 4.43
CA LYS A 45 -11.33 -8.94 5.23
C LYS A 45 -10.25 -8.31 4.33
N PRO A 46 -9.55 -7.25 4.78
CA PRO A 46 -8.38 -6.74 4.06
C PRO A 46 -7.36 -7.85 3.82
N LEU A 47 -6.71 -7.83 2.66
CA LEU A 47 -5.62 -8.75 2.35
C LEU A 47 -4.33 -8.40 3.09
N ASN A 48 -4.11 -7.12 3.33
CA ASN A 48 -2.99 -6.62 4.14
C ASN A 48 -3.41 -5.32 4.84
N TRP A 49 -2.80 -5.02 5.97
CA TRP A 49 -3.09 -3.82 6.74
C TRP A 49 -1.90 -3.44 7.63
N MET A 50 -1.83 -2.16 8.00
CA MET A 50 -0.93 -1.67 9.04
C MET A 50 -1.74 -0.89 10.07
N ASN A 51 -1.60 -1.26 11.35
CA ASN A 51 -2.29 -0.62 12.46
C ASN A 51 -1.50 0.59 13.00
N PRO A 52 -2.18 1.59 13.55
CA PRO A 52 -1.54 2.83 13.96
C PRO A 52 -0.68 2.60 15.22
N PRO A 53 0.23 3.53 15.55
CA PRO A 53 0.57 4.75 14.80
C PRO A 53 1.44 4.46 13.56
N CYS A 54 1.09 5.07 12.43
CA CYS A 54 1.85 4.94 11.19
C CYS A 54 2.14 6.30 10.56
N THR A 55 3.22 6.36 9.78
CA THR A 55 3.50 7.47 8.87
C THR A 55 3.41 6.98 7.43
N LEU A 56 2.90 7.84 6.54
CA LEU A 56 2.91 7.62 5.10
C LEU A 56 3.93 8.57 4.46
N THR A 57 4.87 8.01 3.70
CA THR A 57 5.72 8.76 2.79
C THR A 57 5.40 8.34 1.36
N VAL A 58 5.24 9.32 0.47
CA VAL A 58 5.04 9.10 -0.96
C VAL A 58 6.27 9.59 -1.69
N GLU A 59 6.86 8.73 -2.51
CA GLU A 59 8.04 9.03 -3.33
C GLU A 59 7.75 8.68 -4.79
N PRO A 60 8.30 9.41 -5.77
CA PRO A 60 8.27 8.98 -7.17
C PRO A 60 8.94 7.61 -7.33
N ALA A 61 8.43 6.78 -8.25
CA ALA A 61 9.12 5.56 -8.62
C ALA A 61 10.48 5.87 -9.26
N ALA A 62 11.47 5.01 -9.00
CA ALA A 62 12.81 5.09 -9.55
C ALA A 62 13.40 3.69 -9.79
N GLY A 63 14.46 3.62 -10.61
CA GLY A 63 15.13 2.36 -10.94
C GLY A 63 14.17 1.32 -11.52
N ASP A 64 14.35 0.05 -11.15
CA ASP A 64 13.58 -1.08 -11.67
C ASP A 64 12.05 -0.91 -11.55
N ALA A 65 11.57 -0.23 -10.49
CA ALA A 65 10.14 0.01 -10.33
C ALA A 65 9.60 0.96 -11.41
N LEU A 66 10.36 2.02 -11.74
CA LEU A 66 10.00 2.95 -12.81
C LEU A 66 10.06 2.26 -14.18
N GLU A 67 11.10 1.46 -14.43
CA GLU A 67 11.23 0.66 -15.66
C GLU A 67 10.09 -0.37 -15.82
N ALA A 68 9.57 -0.91 -14.70
CA ALA A 68 8.39 -1.75 -14.67
C ALA A 68 7.05 -0.99 -14.82
N GLY A 69 7.10 0.34 -14.98
CA GLY A 69 5.95 1.21 -15.20
C GLY A 69 5.26 1.73 -13.94
N ALA A 70 5.91 1.67 -12.77
CA ALA A 70 5.39 2.30 -11.57
C ALA A 70 5.51 3.83 -11.65
N LEU A 71 4.60 4.52 -10.97
CA LEU A 71 4.55 5.98 -10.87
C LEU A 71 5.05 6.46 -9.50
N GLU A 72 4.61 5.79 -8.44
CA GLU A 72 4.91 6.18 -7.05
C GLU A 72 5.17 4.95 -6.18
N ILE A 73 5.95 5.14 -5.13
CA ILE A 73 6.13 4.21 -4.03
C ILE A 73 5.58 4.86 -2.77
N TRP A 74 4.56 4.24 -2.18
CA TRP A 74 3.98 4.66 -0.91
C TRP A 74 4.53 3.75 0.18
N LYS A 75 5.20 4.34 1.18
CA LYS A 75 5.76 3.62 2.32
C LYS A 75 4.95 3.95 3.56
N VAL A 76 4.28 2.95 4.12
CA VAL A 76 3.57 3.03 5.39
C VAL A 76 4.43 2.38 6.47
N SER A 77 5.00 3.18 7.36
CA SER A 77 5.92 2.71 8.41
C SER A 77 5.23 2.71 9.77
N GLN A 78 5.37 1.61 10.52
CA GLN A 78 4.93 1.53 11.91
C GLN A 78 5.90 2.33 12.81
N ALA A 79 5.40 3.15 13.74
CA ALA A 79 6.27 3.99 14.58
C ALA A 79 6.92 3.28 15.80
N LYS A 80 6.49 2.07 16.13
CA LYS A 80 6.88 1.25 17.30
C LYS A 80 7.59 -0.04 16.91
N THR A 81 7.53 -0.43 15.64
CA THR A 81 8.20 -1.62 15.09
C THR A 81 8.90 -1.26 13.79
N GLU A 82 9.73 -2.17 13.28
CA GLU A 82 10.35 -2.01 11.95
C GLU A 82 9.42 -2.47 10.81
N ASP A 83 8.15 -2.74 11.12
CA ASP A 83 7.19 -3.22 10.12
C ASP A 83 6.86 -2.09 9.12
N GLN A 84 6.91 -2.41 7.84
CA GLN A 84 6.59 -1.52 6.73
C GLN A 84 5.66 -2.20 5.74
N LEU A 85 4.73 -1.43 5.18
CA LEU A 85 3.92 -1.79 4.04
C LEU A 85 4.29 -0.85 2.88
N ARG A 86 4.94 -1.41 1.86
CA ARG A 86 5.35 -0.72 0.64
C ARG A 86 4.32 -1.00 -0.45
N ILE A 87 3.66 0.04 -0.94
CA ILE A 87 2.68 -0.03 -2.02
C ILE A 87 3.31 0.62 -3.25
N THR A 88 3.52 -0.17 -4.30
CA THR A 88 4.02 0.33 -5.58
C THR A 88 2.83 0.63 -6.47
N ILE A 89 2.62 1.90 -6.81
CA ILE A 89 1.47 2.38 -7.60
C ILE A 89 1.85 2.42 -9.08
N TYR A 90 1.06 1.78 -9.93
CA TYR A 90 1.19 1.81 -11.40
C TYR A 90 0.12 2.69 -12.06
N GLY A 91 -0.97 2.97 -11.36
CA GLY A 91 -2.03 3.87 -11.82
C GLY A 91 -3.08 4.08 -10.75
N VAL A 92 -3.68 5.27 -10.73
CA VAL A 92 -4.78 5.62 -9.81
C VAL A 92 -6.05 5.78 -10.65
N HIS A 93 -7.09 5.04 -10.30
CA HIS A 93 -8.40 5.06 -10.95
C HIS A 93 -9.38 6.01 -10.25
N ALA A 94 -9.27 6.14 -8.93
CA ALA A 94 -10.05 7.07 -8.12
C ALA A 94 -9.28 7.44 -6.84
N ASP A 95 -9.44 8.67 -6.38
CA ASP A 95 -8.86 9.21 -5.15
C ASP A 95 -9.83 10.22 -4.54
N VAL A 96 -10.33 9.94 -3.33
CA VAL A 96 -11.44 10.67 -2.67
C VAL A 96 -11.16 10.91 -1.20
#